data_AF-M1FCA2-F1
#
_entry.id   AF-M1FCA2-F1
#
_cell.length_a   1.000
_cell.length_b   1.000
_cell.length_c   1.000
_cell.angle_alpha   90.00
_cell.angle_beta   90.00
_cell.angle_gamma   90.00
#
_symmetry.space_group_name_H-M   'P 1'
#
loop_
_entity.id
_entity.type
_entity.pdbx_description
1 polymer ?
#
loop_
_entity_poly.entity_id
_entity_poly.type
_entity_poly.pdbx_seq_one_letter_code
_entity_poly.pdbx_strand_id
1 'polypeptide(L)' 'MLSPDAQVCVDGTDSPEFDGWQWVSYWYPLGQVISFKKEVYRRALRELAPRLFHNMEQVRRAEHNRRSKEQS' A
#
# COMPACT_ATOMS: atom_id res chain seq x y z
N MET A 1 -9.93 -4.68 -5.19
CA MET A 1 -9.52 -3.35 -4.67
C MET A 1 -10.67 -2.83 -3.84
N LEU A 2 -10.46 -2.54 -2.55
CA LEU A 2 -11.54 -2.26 -1.58
C LEU A 2 -12.25 -0.91 -1.84
N SER A 3 -11.67 -0.06 -2.69
CA SER A 3 -12.21 1.23 -3.12
C SER A 3 -11.60 1.59 -4.48
N PRO A 4 -12.31 2.31 -5.36
CA PRO A 4 -11.74 2.86 -6.59
C PRO A 4 -10.69 3.93 -6.29
N ASP A 5 -9.63 3.98 -7.10
CA ASP A 5 -8.58 5.00 -7.00
C ASP A 5 -9.14 6.44 -7.07
N ALA A 6 -10.26 6.64 -7.80
CA ALA A 6 -10.95 7.92 -7.88
C ALA A 6 -11.49 8.46 -6.53
N GLN A 7 -11.48 7.65 -5.46
CA GLN A 7 -11.89 8.09 -4.13
C GLN A 7 -10.75 8.74 -3.32
N VAL A 8 -9.52 8.74 -3.82
CA VAL A 8 -8.40 9.43 -3.17
C VAL A 8 -8.36 10.88 -3.66
N CYS A 9 -8.66 11.82 -2.75
CA CYS A 9 -8.65 13.26 -2.99
C CYS A 9 -7.53 13.91 -2.17
N VAL A 10 -6.67 14.71 -2.80
CA VAL A 10 -5.49 15.36 -2.18
C VAL A 10 -5.57 16.89 -2.18
N ASP A 11 -6.54 17.45 -2.88
CA ASP A 11 -6.76 18.88 -3.13
C ASP A 11 -7.95 19.46 -2.33
N GLY A 12 -8.39 18.77 -1.27
CA GLY A 12 -9.55 19.16 -0.46
C GLY A 12 -9.31 20.30 0.54
N THR A 13 -8.14 20.93 0.54
CA THR A 13 -7.77 22.02 1.46
C THR A 13 -7.23 23.23 0.69
N ASP A 14 -7.36 24.43 1.25
CA ASP A 14 -6.86 25.67 0.62
C ASP A 14 -5.32 25.69 0.43
N SER A 15 -4.62 24.82 1.15
CA SER A 15 -3.18 24.59 1.02
C SER A 15 -2.94 23.07 1.06
N PRO A 16 -2.98 22.39 -0.11
CA PRO A 16 -2.78 20.95 -0.18
C PRO A 16 -1.32 20.59 0.06
N GLU A 17 -1.07 19.51 0.80
CA GLU A 17 0.28 18.98 1.04
C GLU A 17 0.83 18.20 -0.18
N PHE A 18 -0.06 17.64 -1.00
CA PHE A 18 0.28 16.73 -2.09
C PHE A 18 -0.36 17.16 -3.41
N ASP A 19 0.43 17.15 -4.49
CA ASP A 19 -0.07 17.41 -5.85
C ASP A 19 -0.76 16.18 -6.47
N GLY A 20 -0.48 14.98 -5.94
CA GLY A 20 -0.97 13.72 -6.48
C GLY A 20 -0.44 12.52 -5.71
N TRP A 21 -0.80 11.32 -6.14
CA TRP A 21 -0.42 10.08 -5.49
C TRP A 21 -0.30 8.92 -6.49
N GLN A 22 0.39 7.86 -6.09
CA GLN A 22 0.50 6.63 -6.87
C GLN A 22 0.78 5.44 -5.95
N TRP A 23 0.31 4.25 -6.33
CA TRP A 23 0.70 3.00 -5.69
C TRP A 23 2.13 2.63 -6.10
N VAL A 24 3.02 2.43 -5.11
CA VAL A 24 4.43 2.03 -5.31
C VAL A 24 4.72 0.71 -4.61
N SER A 25 5.85 0.09 -4.94
CA SER A 25 6.30 -1.08 -4.20
C SER A 25 6.62 -0.73 -2.74
N TYR A 26 6.35 -1.67 -1.82
CA TYR A 26 6.35 -1.41 -0.38
C TYR A 26 7.66 -0.79 0.16
N TRP A 27 8.80 -1.17 -0.39
CA TRP A 27 10.12 -0.68 0.03
C TRP A 27 10.63 0.53 -0.76
N TYR A 28 9.92 0.94 -1.82
CA TYR A 28 10.29 2.08 -2.67
C TYR A 28 10.52 3.39 -1.89
N PRO A 29 9.68 3.75 -0.88
CA PRO A 29 9.86 5.01 -0.16
C PRO A 29 11.24 5.18 0.51
N LEU A 30 11.92 4.08 0.89
CA LEU A 30 13.24 4.17 1.52
C LEU A 30 14.34 4.74 0.60
N GLY A 31 14.18 4.55 -0.72
CA GLY A 31 15.10 5.10 -1.72
C GLY A 31 14.83 6.56 -2.06
N GLN A 32 13.57 7.00 -1.94
CA GLN A 32 13.12 8.33 -2.38
C GLN A 32 13.00 9.35 -1.25
N VAL A 33 12.80 8.89 -0.01
CA VAL A 33 12.55 9.79 1.11
C VAL A 33 13.82 10.56 1.51
N ILE A 34 13.62 11.80 1.93
CA ILE A 34 14.67 12.69 2.44
C ILE A 34 15.46 12.07 3.60
N SER A 35 16.75 12.37 3.67
CA SER A 35 17.74 11.68 4.50
C SER A 35 17.33 11.55 5.98
N PHE A 36 16.87 12.64 6.58
CA PHE A 36 16.52 12.64 8.00
C PHE A 36 15.30 11.77 8.34
N LYS A 37 14.39 11.53 7.38
CA LYS A 37 13.19 10.69 7.58
C LYS A 37 13.46 9.21 7.30
N LYS A 38 14.59 8.84 6.70
CA LYS A 38 14.88 7.45 6.26
C LYS A 38 14.77 6.43 7.39
N GLU A 39 15.36 6.71 8.56
CA GLU A 39 15.34 5.76 9.67
C GLU A 39 13.94 5.61 10.29
N VAL A 40 13.19 6.71 10.36
CA VAL A 40 11.79 6.69 10.83
C VAL A 40 10.93 5.84 9.88
N TYR A 41 11.05 6.05 8.57
CA TYR A 41 10.33 5.27 7.56
C TYR A 41 10.73 3.80 7.60
N ARG A 42 12.02 3.50 7.77
CA ARG A 42 12.52 2.12 7.88
C ARG A 42 11.91 1.40 9.06
N ARG A 43 11.81 2.04 10.23
CA ARG A 43 11.18 1.44 11.43
C ARG A 43 9.69 1.21 11.21
N ALA A 44 8.98 2.23 10.72
CA ALA A 44 7.54 2.12 10.45
C ALA A 44 7.22 1.00 9.45
N LEU A 45 7.95 0.93 8.33
CA LEU A 45 7.75 -0.13 7.33
C LEU A 45 8.13 -1.52 7.88
N ARG A 46 9.15 -1.63 8.72
CA ARG A 46 9.48 -2.91 9.37
C ARG A 46 8.40 -3.40 10.32
N GLU A 47 7.79 -2.49 11.07
CA GLU A 47 6.72 -2.82 12.02
C GLU A 47 5.42 -3.22 11.31
N LEU A 48 5.10 -2.58 10.18
CA LEU A 48 3.90 -2.85 9.39
C LEU A 48 4.03 -4.08 8.48
N ALA A 49 5.26 -4.44 8.07
CA ALA A 49 5.55 -5.52 7.14
C ALA A 49 4.86 -6.86 7.50
N PRO A 50 4.96 -7.40 8.73
CA PRO A 50 4.35 -8.68 9.06
C PRO A 50 2.85 -8.69 8.75
N ARG A 51 2.08 -7.72 9.27
CA ARG A 51 0.63 -7.69 9.08
C ARG A 51 0.24 -7.62 7.61
N LEU A 52 0.98 -6.83 6.82
CA LEU A 52 0.72 -6.67 5.39
C LEU A 52 0.97 -7.97 4.61
N PHE A 53 2.13 -8.61 4.82
CA PHE A 53 2.51 -9.81 4.08
C PHE A 53 1.64 -11.03 4.45
N HIS A 54 1.26 -11.16 5.73
CA HIS A 54 0.30 -12.20 6.14
C HIS A 54 -1.07 -11.99 5.48
N ASN A 55 -1.57 -10.75 5.41
CA ASN A 55 -2.84 -10.47 4.75
C ASN A 55 -2.78 -10.74 3.24
N MET A 56 -1.68 -10.35 2.57
CA MET A 56 -1.49 -10.66 1.15
C MET A 56 -1.48 -12.16 0.85
N GLU A 57 -0.90 -12.98 1.73
CA GLU A 57 -0.93 -14.43 1.57
C GLU A 57 -2.38 -14.97 1.67
N GLN A 58 -3.16 -14.47 2.63
CA GLN A 58 -4.56 -14.86 2.78
C GLN A 58 -5.41 -14.48 1.56
N VAL A 59 -5.24 -13.26 1.04
CA VAL A 59 -5.94 -12.81 -0.18
C VAL A 59 -5.62 -13.72 -1.35
N ARG A 60 -4.33 -14.02 -1.58
CA ARG A 60 -3.90 -14.92 -2.66
C ARG A 60 -4.50 -16.32 -2.53
N ARG A 61 -4.54 -16.87 -1.31
CA ARG A 61 -5.17 -18.17 -1.03
C ARG A 61 -6.68 -18.15 -1.32
N ALA A 62 -7.37 -17.09 -0.92
CA ALA A 62 -8.81 -16.92 -1.18
C ALA A 62 -9.11 -16.81 -2.68
N GLU A 63 -8.33 -16.02 -3.42
CA GLU A 63 -8.45 -15.89 -4.88
C GLU A 63 -8.22 -17.22 -5.60
N HIS A 64 -7.21 -17.99 -5.17
CA HIS A 64 -6.94 -19.32 -5.71
C HIS A 64 -8.13 -20.27 -5.49
N ASN A 65 -8.66 -20.33 -4.27
CA ASN A 65 -9.81 -21.17 -3.94
C ASN A 65 -11.08 -20.77 -4.74
N ARG A 66 -11.29 -19.48 -4.98
CA ARG A 66 -12.44 -19.00 -5.77
C ARG A 66 -12.34 -19.45 -7.23
N ARG A 67 -11.16 -19.32 -7.85
CA ARG A 67 -10.95 -19.75 -9.24
C ARG A 67 -11.14 -21.25 -9.43
N SER A 68 -10.70 -22.06 -8.47
CA SER A 68 -10.89 -23.52 -8.51
C SER A 68 -12.35 -23.94 -8.40
N LYS A 69 -13.22 -23.13 -7.78
CA LYS A 69 -14.67 -23.39 -7.69
C LYS A 69 -15.44 -22.95 -8.93
N GLU A 70 -14.98 -21.93 -9.64
CA GLU A 70 -15.63 -21.42 -10.87
C GLU A 70 -15.37 -22.32 -12.10
N GLN A 71 -14.37 -23.21 -12.03
CA GLN A 71 -14.01 -24.16 -13.09
C GLN A 71 -14.56 -25.59 -12.89
N SER A 72 -15.32 -25.83 -11.82
CA SER A 72 -15.99 -27.11 -11.54
C SER A 72 -17.51 -26.97 -11.63
#